data_AF-W1YL90-F1
#
_entry.id   AF-W1YL90-F1
#
_cell.length_a   1.000
_cell.length_b   1.000
_cell.length_c   1.000
_cell.angle_alpha   90.00
_cell.angle_beta   90.00
_cell.angle_gamma   90.00
#
_symmetry.space_group_name_H-M   'P 1'
#
loop_
_entity.id
_entity.type
_entity.pdbx_description
1 polymer ?
#
loop_
_entity_poly.entity_id
_entity_poly.type
_entity_poly.pdbx_seq_one_letter_code
_entity_poly.pdbx_strand_id
1 'polypeptide(L)'
;ATGRGAKPKAGLVGFSVSNLRIPGFEQPWEEDFGKPERIVTALDIMTEGPLGGAAFNNEFGRPALNGYFRTYEEKVNSHNGEELRGYHKPIMLAGG
;
A
#
# COMPACT_ATOMS: atom_id res chain seq x y z
N ALA A 1 7.34 -24.90 -1.08
CA ALA A 1 7.39 -25.49 0.28
C ALA A 1 6.07 -26.16 0.70
N THR A 2 4.97 -26.00 -0.04
CA THR A 2 3.72 -26.73 0.23
C THR A 2 3.92 -28.23 0.04
N GLY A 3 3.57 -29.04 1.04
CA GLY A 3 3.72 -30.50 1.01
C GLY A 3 5.18 -30.94 0.86
N ARG A 4 5.45 -31.82 -0.11
CA ARG A 4 6.81 -32.31 -0.44
C ARG A 4 7.45 -31.56 -1.62
N GLY A 5 6.78 -30.53 -2.16
CA GLY A 5 7.21 -29.77 -3.32
C GLY A 5 6.01 -29.23 -4.10
N ALA A 6 6.08 -27.97 -4.53
CA ALA A 6 5.05 -27.30 -5.33
C ALA A 6 5.69 -26.20 -6.20
N LYS A 7 5.01 -25.79 -7.27
CA LYS A 7 5.48 -24.77 -8.22
C LYS A 7 4.53 -23.56 -8.23
N PRO A 8 4.99 -22.35 -7.89
CA PRO A 8 4.19 -21.13 -7.99
C PRO A 8 3.75 -20.86 -9.42
N LYS A 9 2.58 -20.23 -9.59
CA LYS A 9 1.99 -20.00 -10.93
C LYS A 9 1.63 -18.55 -11.22
N ALA A 10 0.92 -17.89 -10.31
CA ALA A 10 0.52 -16.49 -10.47
C ALA A 10 0.57 -15.80 -9.10
N GLY A 11 0.81 -14.49 -9.10
CA GLY A 11 0.82 -13.66 -7.91
C GLY A 11 -0.36 -12.68 -7.90
N LEU A 12 -0.62 -12.13 -6.73
CA LEU A 12 -1.45 -10.94 -6.53
C LEU A 12 -0.77 -9.98 -5.56
N VAL A 13 -1.04 -8.69 -5.71
CA VAL A 13 -0.41 -7.62 -4.92
C VAL A 13 -1.47 -6.62 -4.44
N GLY A 14 -1.38 -6.15 -3.20
CA GLY A 14 -2.33 -5.18 -2.65
C GLY A 14 -1.67 -4.11 -1.81
N PHE A 15 -2.15 -2.87 -1.92
CA PHE A 15 -1.67 -1.74 -1.13
C PHE A 15 -2.82 -0.96 -0.48
N SER A 16 -2.70 -0.70 0.82
CA SER A 16 -3.46 0.36 1.50
C SER A 16 -2.50 1.36 2.11
N VAL A 17 -2.65 2.64 1.76
CA VAL A 17 -1.79 3.75 2.21
C VAL A 17 -2.65 4.96 2.60
N SER A 18 -2.02 5.94 3.25
CA SER A 18 -2.66 7.23 3.56
C SER A 18 -2.82 8.09 2.30
N ASN A 19 -3.28 9.33 2.41
CA ASN A 19 -3.46 10.20 1.24
C ASN A 19 -2.12 10.45 0.54
N LEU A 20 -2.14 10.47 -0.80
CA LEU A 20 -0.90 10.58 -1.57
C LEU A 20 -0.36 12.01 -1.55
N ARG A 21 -1.26 13.00 -1.60
CA ARG A 21 -0.91 14.43 -1.62
C ARG A 21 0.17 14.72 -2.65
N ILE A 22 -0.09 14.32 -3.89
CA ILE A 22 0.85 14.46 -5.01
C ILE A 22 1.10 15.96 -5.23
N PRO A 23 2.36 16.44 -5.18
CA PRO A 23 2.65 17.86 -5.38
C PRO A 23 2.11 18.37 -6.72
N GLY A 24 1.31 19.44 -6.68
CA GLY A 24 0.65 20.00 -7.87
C GLY A 24 -0.58 19.23 -8.36
N PHE A 25 -0.99 18.18 -7.64
CA PHE A 25 -2.19 17.38 -7.93
C PHE A 25 -2.94 16.98 -6.64
N GLU A 26 -2.90 17.85 -5.64
CA GLU A 26 -3.62 17.67 -4.38
C GLU A 26 -5.12 17.62 -4.61
N GLN A 27 -5.79 16.74 -3.88
CA GLN A 27 -7.24 16.56 -3.99
C GLN A 27 -7.96 17.27 -2.84
N PRO A 28 -9.20 17.75 -3.04
CA PRO A 28 -9.90 18.60 -2.06
C PRO A 28 -10.28 17.89 -0.75
N TRP A 29 -10.18 16.56 -0.69
CA TRP A 29 -10.40 15.77 0.54
C TRP A 29 -9.10 15.43 1.27
N GLU A 30 -7.94 15.81 0.75
CA GLU A 30 -6.65 15.50 1.37
C GLU A 30 -6.25 16.62 2.34
N GLU A 31 -5.96 16.26 3.59
CA GLU A 31 -5.42 17.15 4.62
C GLU A 31 -4.07 16.60 5.12
N ASP A 32 -3.14 17.50 5.49
CA ASP A 32 -1.87 17.11 6.11
C ASP A 32 -2.00 16.95 7.63
N PHE A 33 -2.11 15.71 8.09
CA PHE A 33 -2.12 15.39 9.52
C PHE A 33 -0.73 15.11 10.11
N GLY A 34 0.33 15.30 9.32
CA GLY A 34 1.71 14.96 9.69
C GLY A 34 1.97 13.44 9.73
N LYS A 35 3.23 13.05 9.90
CA LYS A 35 3.64 11.64 10.07
C LYS A 35 4.84 11.54 11.00
N PRO A 36 5.09 10.39 11.67
CA PRO A 36 6.34 10.16 12.38
C PRO A 36 7.56 10.35 11.46
N GLU A 37 8.61 11.02 11.93
CA GLU A 37 9.81 11.30 11.12
C GLU A 37 10.51 10.03 10.60
N ARG A 38 10.45 8.95 11.38
CA ARG A 38 11.10 7.67 11.06
C ARG A 38 10.42 6.84 9.96
N ILE A 39 9.26 7.26 9.45
CA ILE A 39 8.53 6.56 8.39
C ILE A 39 8.47 7.41 7.12
N VAL A 40 8.38 6.76 5.97
CA VAL A 40 8.22 7.42 4.67
C VAL A 40 6.76 7.83 4.41
N THR A 41 6.52 8.67 3.40
CA THR A 41 5.15 9.10 3.04
C THR A 41 4.36 8.01 2.32
N ALA A 42 3.04 8.17 2.22
CA ALA A 42 2.20 7.31 1.38
C ALA A 42 2.61 7.37 -0.10
N LEU A 43 3.01 8.55 -0.59
CA LEU A 43 3.53 8.74 -1.94
C LEU A 43 4.83 7.97 -2.17
N ASP A 44 5.78 8.05 -1.24
CA ASP A 44 7.05 7.29 -1.33
C ASP A 44 6.80 5.79 -1.34
N ILE A 45 5.88 5.30 -0.50
CA ILE A 45 5.49 3.88 -0.47
C ILE A 45 4.94 3.47 -1.84
N MET A 46 4.09 4.27 -2.45
CA MET A 46 3.51 3.95 -3.76
C MET A 46 4.46 4.20 -4.93
N THR A 47 5.56 4.92 -4.71
CA THR A 47 6.62 5.11 -5.71
C THR A 47 7.57 3.92 -5.70
N GLU A 48 8.08 3.52 -4.53
CA GLU A 48 9.11 2.48 -4.41
C GLU A 48 8.53 1.06 -4.18
N GLY A 49 7.46 0.96 -3.40
CA GLY A 49 6.88 -0.32 -2.99
C GLY A 49 6.40 -1.21 -4.15
N PRO A 50 5.58 -0.70 -5.08
CA PRO A 50 5.16 -1.44 -6.26
C PRO A 50 6.34 -1.89 -7.15
N LEU A 51 7.37 -1.05 -7.29
CA LEU A 51 8.58 -1.39 -8.07
C LEU A 51 9.33 -2.55 -7.44
N GLY A 52 9.53 -2.55 -6.12
CA GLY A 52 10.15 -3.67 -5.41
C GLY A 52 9.37 -4.98 -5.54
N GLY A 53 8.04 -4.93 -5.39
CA GLY A 53 7.17 -6.11 -5.56
C GLY A 53 7.15 -6.64 -7.00
N ALA A 54 7.16 -5.75 -7.99
CA ALA A 54 7.23 -6.12 -9.40
C ALA A 54 8.60 -6.69 -9.78
N ALA A 55 9.68 -6.10 -9.29
CA ALA A 55 11.05 -6.59 -9.51
C ALA A 55 11.19 -8.06 -9.08
N PHE A 56 10.69 -8.41 -7.89
CA PHE A 56 10.72 -9.80 -7.41
C PHE A 56 9.88 -10.73 -8.29
N ASN A 57 8.64 -10.36 -8.64
CA ASN A 57 7.78 -11.19 -9.50
C ASN A 57 8.39 -11.39 -10.90
N ASN A 58 9.03 -10.36 -11.46
CA ASN A 58 9.67 -10.39 -12.77
C ASN A 58 10.93 -11.27 -12.76
N GLU A 59 11.82 -11.05 -11.79
CA GLU A 59 13.06 -11.82 -11.65
C GLU A 59 12.78 -13.30 -11.33
N PHE A 60 11.80 -13.56 -10.46
CA PHE A 60 11.38 -14.92 -10.15
C PHE A 60 10.59 -15.59 -11.29
N GLY A 61 10.02 -14.81 -12.21
CA GLY A 61 9.24 -15.32 -13.35
C GLY A 61 7.82 -15.77 -12.98
N ARG A 62 7.16 -15.09 -12.03
CA ARG A 62 5.76 -15.32 -11.67
C ARG A 62 4.89 -14.12 -12.06
N PRO A 63 3.92 -14.28 -12.99
CA PRO A 63 3.04 -13.17 -13.39
C PRO A 63 2.15 -12.72 -12.23
N ALA A 64 2.09 -11.42 -11.95
CA ALA A 64 1.12 -10.83 -11.03
C ALA A 64 -0.17 -10.46 -11.80
N LEU A 65 -1.28 -11.13 -11.50
CA LEU A 65 -2.49 -11.09 -12.35
C LEU A 65 -3.69 -10.38 -11.70
N ASN A 66 -3.61 -10.03 -10.42
CA ASN A 66 -4.66 -9.33 -9.73
C ASN A 66 -4.08 -8.45 -8.61
N GLY A 67 -4.87 -7.48 -8.15
CA GLY A 67 -4.49 -6.64 -7.04
C GLY A 67 -5.54 -5.64 -6.63
N TYR A 68 -5.23 -4.89 -5.57
CA TYR A 68 -6.03 -3.75 -5.15
C TYR A 68 -5.13 -2.60 -4.71
N PHE A 69 -5.66 -1.39 -4.82
CA PHE A 69 -5.02 -0.19 -4.31
C PHE A 69 -6.06 0.69 -3.61
N ARG A 70 -5.77 1.08 -2.37
CA ARG A 70 -6.63 1.94 -1.55
C ARG A 70 -5.82 3.06 -0.91
N THR A 71 -6.34 4.28 -1.05
CA THR A 71 -5.95 5.43 -0.21
C THR A 71 -7.05 5.67 0.82
N TYR A 72 -6.67 5.87 2.07
CA TYR A 72 -7.59 6.35 3.10
C TYR A 72 -6.82 7.00 4.24
N GLU A 73 -7.12 8.25 4.50
CA GLU A 73 -6.66 9.01 5.65
C GLU A 73 -7.66 10.14 5.87
N GLU A 74 -8.34 10.14 7.02
CA GLU A 74 -9.33 11.15 7.35
C GLU A 74 -9.53 11.26 8.86
N LYS A 75 -9.84 12.46 9.33
CA LYS A 75 -10.35 12.70 10.68
C LYS A 75 -11.85 12.42 10.69
N VAL A 76 -12.23 11.32 11.33
CA VAL A 76 -13.61 10.83 11.31
C VAL A 76 -14.14 10.62 12.72
N ASN A 77 -15.44 10.86 12.90
CA ASN A 77 -16.16 10.39 14.08
C ASN A 77 -16.44 8.89 13.94
N SER A 78 -15.54 8.08 14.49
CA SER A 78 -15.58 6.63 14.43
C SER A 78 -16.04 6.04 15.78
N HIS A 79 -15.77 4.76 16.00
CA HIS A 79 -16.28 4.01 17.15
C HIS A 79 -15.71 4.52 18.48
N ASN A 80 -14.59 5.26 18.46
CA ASN A 80 -13.94 5.85 19.62
C ASN A 80 -14.00 7.39 19.60
N GLY A 81 -15.03 7.97 18.97
CA GLY A 81 -15.17 9.41 18.80
C GLY A 81 -14.38 9.95 17.60
N GLU A 82 -14.07 11.24 17.62
CA GLU A 82 -13.29 11.88 16.56
C GLU A 82 -11.82 11.50 16.65
N GLU A 83 -11.30 10.87 15.61
CA GLU A 83 -9.92 10.42 15.55
C GLU A 83 -9.41 10.34 14.10
N LEU A 84 -8.09 10.42 13.93
CA LEU A 84 -7.45 10.19 12.63
C LEU A 84 -7.43 8.70 12.31
N ARG A 85 -8.06 8.29 11.21
CA ARG A 85 -8.05 6.92 10.71
C ARG A 85 -7.37 6.89 9.34
N GLY A 86 -6.39 6.01 9.18
CA GLY A 86 -5.67 5.86 7.92
C GLY A 86 -4.58 4.80 7.99
N TYR A 87 -3.68 4.81 7.01
CA TYR A 87 -2.67 3.77 6.83
C TYR A 87 -1.24 4.35 6.79
N HIS A 88 -0.84 5.10 7.83
CA HIS A 88 0.56 5.52 8.00
C HIS A 88 1.50 4.32 8.14
N LYS A 89 1.04 3.28 8.83
CA LYS A 89 1.57 1.94 8.66
C LYS A 89 0.79 1.30 7.49
N PRO A 90 1.43 1.05 6.33
CA PRO A 90 0.73 0.57 5.15
C PRO A 90 0.30 -0.90 5.29
N ILE A 91 -0.68 -1.29 4.48
CA ILE A 91 -0.85 -2.70 4.12
C ILE A 91 -0.05 -2.92 2.84
N MET A 92 0.95 -3.80 2.91
CA MET A 92 1.61 -4.38 1.74
C MET A 92 1.24 -5.86 1.72
N LEU A 93 0.47 -6.26 0.72
CA LEU A 93 -0.07 -7.60 0.57
C LEU A 93 0.56 -8.27 -0.64
N ALA A 94 1.05 -9.49 -0.45
CA ALA A 94 1.51 -10.37 -1.52
C ALA A 94 0.91 -11.77 -1.32
N GLY A 95 0.44 -12.39 -2.40
CA GLY A 95 -0.11 -13.75 -2.37
C GLY A 95 0.00 -14.44 -3.73
N GLY A 96 -0.45 -15.69 -3.79
CA GLY A 96 -0.52 -16.52 -5.01
C GLY A 96 0.50 -17.65 -5.10
#